data_AF-A0A532DER8-F1
#
_entry.id   AF-A0A532DER8-F1
#
_cell.length_a   1.000
_cell.length_b   1.000
_cell.length_c   1.000
_cell.angle_alpha   90.00
_cell.angle_beta   90.00
_cell.angle_gamma   90.00
#
_symmetry.space_group_name_H-M   'P 1'
#
loop_
_entity.id
_entity.type
_entity.pdbx_description
1 polymer ?
#
loop_
_entity_poly.entity_id
_entity_poly.type
_entity_poly.pdbx_seq_one_letter_code
_entity_poly.pdbx_strand_id
1 'polypeptide(L)'
;MLTPITIRPSDKAWPRCLTERLGKDAPPTLHVIGSLALLAARRTALFCSVKTPGSAILRTLDAARSLRDAGVTVISGFHSPIEKECLHILLRGNQPIIACPGRTIDQMRIPAECQPAFESGRLLFL
;
A
#
# COMPACT_ATOMS: atom_id res chain seq x y z
N MET A 1 -1.82 17.77 -11.25
CA MET A 1 -1.62 17.27 -9.87
C MET A 1 -2.86 16.49 -9.50
N LEU A 2 -2.72 15.36 -8.80
CA LEU A 2 -3.87 14.54 -8.42
C LEU A 2 -4.46 15.06 -7.10
N THR A 3 -5.78 15.17 -7.04
CA THR A 3 -6.51 15.56 -5.83
C THR A 3 -6.93 14.30 -5.08
N PRO A 4 -6.55 14.13 -3.81
CA PRO A 4 -6.98 12.98 -3.03
C PRO A 4 -8.49 12.95 -2.80
N ILE A 5 -9.07 11.76 -2.86
CA ILE A 5 -10.44 11.52 -2.38
C ILE A 5 -10.38 11.44 -0.85
N THR A 6 -11.32 12.09 -0.17
CA THR A 6 -11.45 12.01 1.29
C THR A 6 -12.50 10.96 1.65
N ILE A 7 -12.13 9.99 2.50
CA ILE A 7 -13.04 8.98 3.06
C ILE A 7 -13.26 9.28 4.54
N ARG A 8 -14.52 9.22 4.98
CA ARG A 8 -14.98 9.41 6.35
C ARG A 8 -15.55 8.10 6.92
N PRO A 9 -15.64 7.94 8.26
CA PRO A 9 -16.25 6.77 8.89
C PRO A 9 -17.67 6.43 8.43
N SER A 10 -18.44 7.42 7.98
CA SER A 10 -19.79 7.23 7.43
C SER A 10 -19.81 6.62 6.03
N ASP A 11 -18.69 6.66 5.31
CA ASP A 11 -18.64 6.28 3.90
C ASP A 11 -18.53 4.76 3.74
N LYS A 12 -19.17 4.22 2.71
CA LYS A 12 -19.14 2.78 2.42
C LYS A 12 -17.71 2.25 2.19
N ALA A 13 -16.81 3.09 1.71
CA ALA A 13 -15.40 2.74 1.46
C ALA A 13 -14.53 2.74 2.74
N TRP A 14 -15.07 3.17 3.88
CA TRP A 14 -14.35 3.19 5.14
C TRP A 14 -13.98 1.77 5.61
N PRO A 15 -12.70 1.47 5.87
CA PRO A 15 -12.31 0.19 6.44
C PRO A 15 -12.81 0.09 7.89
N ARG A 16 -13.95 -0.58 8.12
CA ARG A 16 -14.58 -0.72 9.46
C ARG A 16 -13.62 -1.23 10.52
N CYS A 17 -12.70 -2.12 10.14
CA CYS A 17 -11.67 -2.66 11.02
C CYS A 17 -10.77 -1.56 11.64
N LEU A 18 -10.65 -0.38 11.03
CA LEU A 18 -9.88 0.73 11.56
C LEU A 18 -10.55 1.30 12.81
N THR A 19 -11.85 1.58 12.75
CA THR A 19 -12.62 2.06 13.90
C THR A 19 -12.81 0.97 14.95
N GLU A 20 -13.02 -0.28 14.54
CA GLU A 20 -13.16 -1.41 15.46
C GLU A 20 -11.87 -1.66 16.28
N ARG A 21 -10.69 -1.47 15.67
CA ARG A 21 -9.40 -1.75 16.34
C ARG A 21 -8.81 -0.54 17.07
N LEU A 22 -8.99 0.67 16.55
CA LEU A 22 -8.39 1.88 17.12
C LEU A 22 -9.38 2.71 17.96
N GLY A 23 -10.69 2.48 17.82
CA GLY A 23 -11.71 3.23 18.55
C GLY A 23 -11.56 4.74 18.36
N LYS A 24 -11.38 5.46 19.47
CA LYS A 24 -11.17 6.91 19.49
C LYS A 24 -9.86 7.38 18.84
N ASP A 25 -8.89 6.48 18.69
CA ASP A 25 -7.58 6.77 18.09
C ASP A 25 -7.59 6.53 16.56
N ALA A 26 -8.74 6.11 16.00
CA ALA A 26 -8.90 6.04 14.56
C ALA A 26 -8.83 7.46 13.96
N PRO A 27 -8.19 7.63 12.79
CA PRO A 27 -8.14 8.94 12.15
C PRO A 27 -9.57 9.40 11.79
N PRO A 28 -9.85 10.71 11.80
CA PRO A 28 -11.17 11.23 11.46
C PRO A 28 -11.49 11.09 9.96
N THR A 29 -10.46 11.06 9.12
CA THR A 29 -10.55 10.91 7.67
C THR A 29 -9.35 10.14 7.11
N LEU A 30 -9.53 9.55 5.94
CA LEU A 30 -8.45 9.01 5.12
C LEU A 30 -8.39 9.77 3.80
N HIS A 31 -7.18 10.00 3.29
CA HIS A 31 -6.97 10.58 1.95
C HIS A 31 -6.45 9.49 1.04
N VAL A 32 -6.98 9.38 -0.17
CA VAL A 32 -6.56 8.33 -1.10
C VAL A 32 -6.43 8.82 -2.54
N ILE A 33 -5.48 8.24 -3.27
CA ILE A 33 -5.30 8.45 -4.70
C ILE A 33 -5.23 7.08 -5.37
N GLY A 34 -6.21 6.76 -6.22
CA GLY A 34 -6.32 5.49 -6.93
C GLY A 34 -7.67 4.80 -6.73
N SER A 35 -7.71 3.49 -6.97
CA SER A 35 -8.96 2.72 -6.93
C SER A 35 -9.37 2.34 -5.49
N LEU A 36 -10.51 2.89 -5.04
CA LEU A 36 -11.10 2.58 -3.73
C LEU A 36 -11.48 1.11 -3.55
N ALA A 37 -11.71 0.38 -4.65
CA ALA A 37 -12.07 -1.03 -4.62
C ALA A 37 -11.02 -1.89 -3.89
N LEU A 38 -9.77 -1.44 -3.87
CA LEU A 38 -8.66 -2.12 -3.18
C LEU A 38 -8.82 -2.14 -1.66
N LEU A 39 -9.57 -1.19 -1.09
CA LEU A 39 -9.85 -1.15 0.36
C LEU A 39 -10.83 -2.23 0.81
N ALA A 40 -11.60 -2.82 -0.11
CA ALA A 40 -12.52 -3.92 0.18
C ALA A 40 -11.81 -5.30 0.22
N ALA A 41 -10.64 -5.42 -0.41
CA ALA A 41 -9.91 -6.67 -0.50
C ALA A 41 -9.30 -7.10 0.84
N ARG A 42 -9.07 -8.41 1.01
CA ARG A 42 -8.18 -8.91 2.06
C ARG A 42 -6.75 -8.50 1.72
N ARG A 43 -6.06 -7.85 2.66
CA ARG A 43 -4.71 -7.30 2.47
C ARG A 43 -3.73 -7.99 3.40
N THR A 44 -2.50 -8.18 2.92
CA THR A 44 -1.37 -8.61 3.73
C THR A 44 -0.42 -7.43 3.91
N ALA A 45 -0.12 -7.08 5.16
CA ALA A 45 0.83 -6.01 5.43
C ALA A 45 2.26 -6.52 5.31
N LEU A 46 3.14 -5.74 4.66
CA LEU A 46 4.57 -6.01 4.57
C LEU A 46 5.31 -4.88 5.29
N PHE A 47 6.15 -5.25 6.26
CA PHE A 47 7.04 -4.34 6.96
C PHE A 47 8.44 -4.93 7.09
N CYS A 48 9.47 -4.09 7.02
CA CYS A 48 10.86 -4.51 7.24
C CYS A 48 11.63 -3.47 8.05
N SER A 49 12.54 -3.93 8.91
CA SER A 49 13.47 -3.04 9.60
C SER A 49 14.41 -2.35 8.60
N VAL A 50 14.77 -1.09 8.89
CA VAL A 50 15.71 -0.32 8.06
C VAL A 50 17.09 -0.98 7.97
N LYS A 51 17.51 -1.66 9.03
CA LYS A 51 18.74 -2.45 9.11
C LYS A 51 18.40 -3.90 9.42
N THR A 52 18.79 -4.80 8.54
CA THR A 52 18.42 -6.22 8.59
C THR A 52 19.60 -7.05 8.06
N PRO A 53 19.94 -8.20 8.68
CA PRO A 53 21.02 -9.05 8.19
C PRO A 53 20.69 -9.63 6.80
N GLY A 54 21.73 -9.93 6.00
CA GLY A 54 21.58 -10.39 4.61
C GLY A 54 20.67 -11.62 4.45
N SER A 55 20.69 -12.56 5.40
CA SER A 55 19.81 -13.72 5.40
C SER A 55 18.31 -13.37 5.46
N ALA A 56 17.94 -12.34 6.22
CA ALA A 56 16.57 -11.86 6.30
C ALA A 56 16.20 -10.98 5.09
N ILE A 57 17.17 -10.30 4.45
CA ILE A 57 16.94 -9.60 3.18
C ILE A 57 16.48 -10.60 2.11
N LEU A 58 17.23 -11.68 1.88
CA LEU A 58 16.91 -12.68 0.85
C LEU A 58 15.51 -13.28 1.07
N ARG A 59 15.21 -13.71 2.29
CA ARG A 59 13.88 -14.25 2.65
C ARG A 59 12.75 -13.25 2.43
N THR A 60 13.00 -11.97 2.65
CA THR A 60 11.98 -10.92 2.44
C THR A 60 11.71 -10.71 0.95
N LEU A 61 12.74 -10.72 0.12
CA LEU A 61 12.59 -10.64 -1.34
C LEU A 61 11.88 -11.87 -1.91
N ASP A 62 12.17 -13.06 -1.38
CA ASP A 62 11.47 -14.30 -1.76
C ASP A 62 10.01 -14.29 -1.32
N ALA A 63 9.72 -13.75 -0.14
CA ALA A 63 8.34 -13.54 0.31
C ALA A 63 7.60 -12.55 -0.61
N ALA A 64 8.23 -11.45 -1.02
CA ALA A 64 7.63 -10.49 -1.96
C ALA A 64 7.33 -11.14 -3.33
N ARG A 65 8.22 -11.99 -3.86
CA ARG A 65 7.97 -12.78 -5.08
C ARG A 65 6.79 -13.72 -4.90
N SER A 66 6.76 -14.45 -3.78
CA SER A 66 5.67 -15.39 -3.49
C SER A 66 4.32 -14.68 -3.37
N LEU A 67 4.27 -13.53 -2.70
CA LEU A 67 3.05 -12.71 -2.59
C LEU A 67 2.58 -12.21 -3.95
N ARG A 68 3.52 -11.76 -4.80
CA ARG A 68 3.24 -11.33 -6.17
C ARG A 68 2.64 -12.47 -6.99
N ASP A 69 3.34 -13.59 -7.04
CA ASP A 69 2.99 -14.73 -7.88
C ASP A 69 1.66 -15.37 -7.45
N ALA A 70 1.36 -15.34 -6.14
CA ALA A 70 0.09 -15.78 -5.58
C ALA A 70 -1.07 -14.78 -5.73
N GLY A 71 -0.86 -13.61 -6.34
CA GLY A 71 -1.95 -12.64 -6.53
C GLY A 71 -2.37 -11.90 -5.26
N VAL A 72 -1.55 -11.92 -4.19
CA VAL A 72 -1.94 -11.37 -2.89
C VAL A 72 -1.91 -9.85 -2.90
N THR A 73 -2.98 -9.21 -2.41
CA THR A 73 -2.98 -7.76 -2.19
C THR A 73 -2.03 -7.39 -1.06
N VAL A 74 -1.03 -6.54 -1.34
CA VAL A 74 -0.03 -6.11 -0.36
C VAL A 74 -0.26 -4.66 0.04
N ILE A 75 -0.17 -4.37 1.34
CA ILE A 75 -0.17 -3.01 1.89
C ILE A 75 1.15 -2.74 2.64
N SER A 76 1.79 -1.59 2.38
CA SER A 76 3.04 -1.21 3.06
C SER A 76 3.31 0.29 2.94
N GLY A 77 4.18 0.82 3.80
CA GLY A 77 4.71 2.18 3.63
C GLY A 77 5.85 2.28 2.61
N PHE A 78 6.54 1.17 2.30
CA PHE A 78 7.67 1.15 1.37
C PHE A 78 8.79 2.17 1.72
N HIS A 79 9.10 2.30 3.01
CA HIS A 79 10.03 3.32 3.51
C HIS A 79 11.48 2.83 3.59
N SER A 80 11.68 1.63 4.14
CA SER A 80 13.01 1.03 4.25
C SER A 80 13.56 0.64 2.87
N PRO A 81 14.89 0.53 2.71
CA PRO A 81 15.49 0.08 1.46
C PRO A 81 14.93 -1.26 0.98
N ILE A 82 14.73 -2.21 1.90
CA ILE A 82 14.22 -3.55 1.57
C ILE A 82 12.75 -3.50 1.15
N GLU A 83 11.92 -2.69 1.80
CA GLU A 83 10.52 -2.55 1.37
C GLU A 83 10.43 -1.91 -0.02
N LYS A 84 11.31 -0.95 -0.37
CA LYS A 84 11.38 -0.40 -1.73
C LYS A 84 11.74 -1.46 -2.78
N GLU A 85 12.69 -2.34 -2.47
CA GLU A 85 12.98 -3.50 -3.33
C GLU A 85 11.76 -4.45 -3.44
N CYS A 86 11.02 -4.63 -2.36
CA CYS A 86 9.76 -5.40 -2.40
C CYS A 86 8.73 -4.72 -3.31
N LEU A 87 8.58 -3.40 -3.25
CA LEU A 87 7.70 -2.66 -4.17
C LEU A 87 8.09 -2.91 -5.63
N HIS A 88 9.38 -2.83 -5.97
CA HIS A 88 9.86 -3.11 -7.33
C HIS A 88 9.51 -4.53 -7.79
N ILE A 89 9.63 -5.53 -6.91
CA ILE A 89 9.21 -6.90 -7.21
C ILE A 89 7.70 -6.95 -7.45
N LEU A 90 6.90 -6.36 -6.56
CA LEU A 90 5.44 -6.40 -6.59
C LEU A 90 4.87 -5.66 -7.81
N LEU A 91 5.47 -4.55 -8.24
CA LEU A 91 5.04 -3.78 -9.40
C LEU A 91 5.10 -4.58 -10.70
N ARG A 92 6.02 -5.56 -10.80
CA ARG A 92 6.14 -6.46 -11.96
C ARG A 92 5.03 -7.51 -12.08
N GLY A 93 4.15 -7.64 -11.08
CA GLY A 93 2.99 -8.53 -11.13
C GLY A 93 1.71 -7.81 -11.52
N ASN A 94 0.56 -8.45 -11.25
CA ASN A 94 -0.78 -7.91 -11.52
C ASN A 94 -1.63 -7.74 -10.24
N GLN A 95 -1.14 -8.23 -9.10
CA GLN A 95 -1.81 -8.23 -7.79
C GLN A 95 -1.93 -6.84 -7.17
N PRO A 96 -3.08 -6.45 -6.59
CA PRO A 96 -3.25 -5.09 -6.12
C PRO A 96 -2.24 -4.67 -5.03
N ILE A 97 -1.87 -3.38 -5.02
CA ILE A 97 -0.88 -2.81 -4.10
C ILE A 97 -1.49 -1.57 -3.44
N ILE A 98 -1.30 -1.43 -2.13
CA ILE A 98 -1.64 -0.23 -1.38
C ILE A 98 -0.34 0.33 -0.77
N ALA A 99 0.04 1.52 -1.20
CA ALA A 99 1.19 2.24 -0.65
C ALA A 99 0.71 3.27 0.37
N CYS A 100 1.32 3.31 1.55
CA CYS A 100 1.00 4.23 2.64
C CYS A 100 2.17 5.16 2.96
N PRO A 101 2.42 6.22 2.17
CA PRO A 101 3.53 7.13 2.41
C PRO A 101 3.43 7.80 3.79
N GLY A 102 4.55 7.94 4.50
CA GLY A 102 4.65 8.65 5.78
C GLY A 102 4.56 10.17 5.65
N ARG A 103 3.89 10.68 4.63
CA ARG A 103 3.74 12.10 4.29
C ARG A 103 2.39 12.33 3.63
N THR A 104 1.93 13.58 3.59
CA THR A 104 0.70 13.93 2.85
C THR A 104 0.81 13.51 1.38
N ILE A 105 -0.29 12.99 0.85
CA ILE A 105 -0.42 12.64 -0.57
C ILE A 105 -1.07 13.76 -1.38
N ASP A 106 -1.41 14.89 -0.76
CA ASP A 106 -1.91 16.05 -1.49
C ASP A 106 -0.87 16.54 -2.51
N GLN A 107 -1.35 16.83 -3.73
CA GLN A 107 -0.52 17.25 -4.87
C GLN A 107 0.63 16.29 -5.21
N MET A 108 0.57 15.03 -4.76
CA MET A 108 1.62 14.05 -5.00
C MET A 108 1.77 13.75 -6.50
N ARG A 109 3.03 13.63 -6.95
CA ARG A 109 3.37 13.02 -8.23
C ARG A 109 3.54 11.53 -8.04
N ILE A 110 2.93 10.75 -8.92
CA ILE A 110 3.13 9.30 -8.94
C ILE A 110 4.54 9.02 -9.47
N PRO A 111 5.36 8.22 -8.77
CA PRO A 111 6.66 7.79 -9.28
C PRO A 111 6.51 7.05 -10.63
N ALA A 112 7.43 7.26 -11.56
CA ALA A 112 7.33 6.70 -12.91
C ALA A 112 7.17 5.16 -12.91
N GLU A 113 7.87 4.46 -12.01
CA GLU A 113 7.75 3.01 -11.82
C GLU A 113 6.36 2.55 -11.39
N CYS A 114 5.62 3.41 -10.68
CA CYS A 114 4.26 3.14 -10.19
C CYS A 114 3.19 3.48 -11.23
N GLN A 115 3.52 4.26 -12.26
CA GLN A 115 2.56 4.78 -13.23
C GLN A 115 1.75 3.66 -13.92
N PRO A 116 2.36 2.57 -14.43
CA PRO A 116 1.59 1.51 -15.10
C PRO A 116 0.62 0.78 -14.14
N ALA A 117 1.05 0.55 -12.90
CA ALA A 117 0.21 -0.08 -11.88
C ALA A 117 -0.93 0.84 -11.43
N PHE A 118 -0.69 2.15 -11.40
CA PHE A 118 -1.72 3.14 -11.10
C PHE A 118 -2.76 3.24 -12.20
N GLU A 119 -2.33 3.39 -13.46
CA GLU A 119 -3.21 3.52 -14.62
C GLU A 119 -4.09 2.30 -14.84
N SER A 120 -3.56 1.11 -14.55
CA SER A 120 -4.34 -0.15 -14.57
C SER A 120 -5.26 -0.34 -13.36
N GLY A 121 -5.33 0.64 -12.44
CA GLY A 121 -6.24 0.61 -11.30
C GLY A 121 -5.86 -0.37 -10.18
N ARG A 122 -4.63 -0.92 -10.22
CA ARG A 122 -4.12 -1.91 -9.26
C ARG A 122 -3.20 -1.31 -8.19
N LEU A 123 -2.99 0.00 -8.18
CA LEU A 123 -2.25 0.72 -7.13
C LEU A 123 -3.12 1.80 -6.48
N LEU A 124 -3.10 1.85 -5.15
CA LEU A 124 -3.74 2.87 -4.32
C LEU A 124 -2.70 3.51 -3.40
N PHE A 125 -2.66 4.83 -3.35
CA PHE A 125 -1.97 5.57 -2.29
C PHE A 125 -2.97 5.94 -1.19
N LEU A 126 -2.60 5.74 0.08
CA LEU A 126 -3.41 5.98 1.27
C LEU A 126 -2.61 6.76 2.33
#